data_AF-A0A4T0V822-F1
#
_entry.id   AF-A0A4T0V822-F1
#
_cell.length_a   1.000
_cell.length_b   1.000
_cell.length_c   1.000
_cell.angle_alpha   90.00
_cell.angle_beta   90.00
_cell.angle_gamma   90.00
#
_symmetry.space_group_name_H-M   'P 1'
#
loop_
_entity.id
_entity.type
_entity.pdbx_description
1 polymer ?
#
loop_
_entity_poly.entity_id
_entity_poly.type
_entity_poly.pdbx_seq_one_letter_code
_entity_poly.pdbx_strand_id
1 'polypeptide(L)' 'MDILLLLLLFVLVGLAGTAFWIWSIVDAAKTADHAWDSAGQSKIVWIVLIAVLGAVASLVYVIWPRPALRRAAAVG' A
#
# COMPACT_ATOMS: atom_id res chain seq x y z
N MET A 1 -20.26 -22.90 -18.18
CA MET A 1 -18.99 -22.25 -18.59
C MET A 1 -18.76 -20.96 -17.81
N ASP A 2 -19.84 -20.26 -17.44
CA ASP A 2 -19.81 -18.93 -16.82
C ASP A 2 -19.32 -18.95 -15.37
N ILE A 3 -19.70 -19.96 -14.59
CA ILE A 3 -19.26 -20.11 -13.18
C ILE A 3 -17.74 -20.27 -13.09
N LEU A 4 -17.13 -21.04 -13.99
CA LEU A 4 -15.67 -21.22 -14.01
C LEU A 4 -14.93 -19.91 -14.32
N LEU A 5 -15.47 -19.10 -15.22
CA LEU A 5 -14.91 -17.78 -15.54
C LEU A 5 -15.04 -16.81 -14.36
N LEU A 6 -16.18 -16.81 -13.68
CA LEU A 6 -16.37 -15.99 -12.47
C LEU A 6 -15.43 -16.41 -11.34
N LEU A 7 -15.24 -17.72 -11.14
CA LEU A 7 -14.29 -18.24 -10.14
C LEU A 7 -12.85 -17.86 -10.49
N LEU A 8 -12.45 -18.00 -11.76
CA LEU A 8 -11.13 -17.59 -12.21
C LEU A 8 -10.88 -16.10 -11.98
N LEU A 9 -11.85 -15.25 -12.36
CA LEU A 9 -11.75 -13.81 -12.13
C LEU A 9 -11.62 -13.48 -10.64
N PHE A 10 -12.42 -14.13 -9.80
CA PHE A 10 -12.35 -13.94 -8.35
C PHE A 10 -10.97 -14.30 -7.78
N VAL A 11 -10.40 -15.42 -8.21
CA VAL A 11 -9.04 -15.83 -7.80
C VAL A 11 -8.00 -14.82 -8.26
N LEU A 12 -8.07 -14.37 -9.52
CA LEU A 12 -7.11 -13.38 -10.05
C LEU A 12 -7.19 -12.05 -9.31
N VAL A 13 -8.40 -11.56 -9.00
CA VAL A 13 -8.60 -10.34 -8.22
C VAL A 13 -8.09 -10.51 -6.79
N GLY A 14 -8.35 -11.66 -6.16
CA GLY A 14 -7.82 -11.95 -4.82
C GLY A 14 -6.29 -11.96 -4.77
N LEU A 15 -5.65 -12.58 -5.77
CA LEU A 15 -4.18 -12.60 -5.90
C LEU A 15 -3.62 -11.21 -6.15
N ALA A 16 -4.23 -10.43 -7.05
CA ALA A 16 -3.83 -9.05 -7.31
C ALA A 16 -3.98 -8.17 -6.06
N GLY A 17 -5.08 -8.31 -5.33
CA GLY A 17 -5.31 -7.61 -4.06
C GLY A 17 -4.29 -7.97 -2.99
N THR A 18 -3.92 -9.26 -2.90
CA THR A 18 -2.89 -9.74 -1.97
C THR A 18 -1.50 -9.23 -2.35
N ALA A 19 -1.15 -9.27 -3.63
CA ALA A 19 0.10 -8.74 -4.13
C ALA A 19 0.21 -7.22 -3.89
N PHE A 20 -0.89 -6.49 -4.15
CA PHE A 20 -0.99 -5.05 -3.88
C PHE A 20 -0.82 -4.73 -2.39
N TRP A 21 -1.45 -5.52 -1.52
CA TRP A 21 -1.32 -5.40 -0.08
C TRP A 21 0.13 -5.58 0.40
N ILE A 22 0.77 -6.69 0.02
CA ILE A 22 2.17 -6.97 0.40
C ILE A 22 3.10 -5.88 -0.15
N TRP A 23 2.93 -5.50 -1.43
CA TRP A 23 3.73 -4.45 -2.04
C TRP A 23 3.62 -3.12 -1.27
N SER A 24 2.43 -2.73 -0.82
CA SER A 24 2.25 -1.48 -0.08
C SER A 24 2.98 -1.46 1.26
N ILE A 25 3.06 -2.61 1.96
CA ILE A 25 3.86 -2.75 3.19
C ILE A 25 5.36 -2.58 2.88
N VAL A 26 5.84 -3.25 1.83
CA VAL A 26 7.25 -3.20 1.42
C VAL A 26 7.64 -1.80 0.97
N ASP A 27 6.81 -1.12 0.18
CA ASP A 27 7.02 0.27 -0.27
C ASP A 27 7.08 1.24 0.93
N ALA A 28 6.15 1.11 1.88
CA ALA A 28 6.15 1.91 3.10
C ALA A 28 7.38 1.64 3.98
N ALA A 29 7.77 0.38 4.15
CA ALA A 29 8.92 -0.04 4.96
C ALA A 29 10.26 0.41 4.36
N LYS A 30 10.40 0.36 3.03
CA LYS A 30 11.62 0.77 2.31
C LYS A 30 11.76 2.28 2.17
N THR A 31 10.68 3.04 2.34
CA THR A 31 10.75 4.50 2.31
C THR A 31 11.57 4.99 3.51
N ALA A 32 12.55 5.85 3.22
CA ALA A 32 13.49 6.36 4.22
C ALA A 32 12.79 7.17 5.32
N ASP A 33 13.29 7.07 6.55
CA ASP A 33 12.61 7.64 7.72
C ASP A 33 12.54 9.18 7.67
N HIS A 34 13.57 9.85 7.15
CA HIS A 34 13.56 11.30 6.96
C HIS A 34 12.40 11.79 6.05
N ALA A 35 11.96 10.96 5.09
CA ALA A 35 10.85 11.31 4.20
C ALA A 35 9.51 11.22 4.93
N TRP A 36 9.37 10.29 5.88
CA TRP A 36 8.20 10.19 6.75
C TRP A 36 8.12 11.38 7.71
N ASP A 37 9.24 11.73 8.33
CA ASP A 37 9.34 12.87 9.24
C ASP A 37 9.01 14.18 8.52
N SER A 38 9.63 14.40 7.35
CA SER A 38 9.39 15.59 6.52
C SER A 38 7.97 15.67 5.96
N ALA A 39 7.31 14.53 5.77
CA ALA A 39 5.91 14.47 5.36
C ALA A 39 4.92 14.64 6.54
N GLY A 40 5.40 14.70 7.78
CA GLY A 40 4.56 14.79 8.98
C GLY A 40 3.67 13.56 9.19
N GLN A 41 4.14 12.38 8.77
CA GLN A 41 3.39 11.12 8.81
C GLN A 41 4.18 10.06 9.59
N SER A 42 3.49 9.21 10.36
CA SER A 42 4.15 8.10 11.07
C SER A 42 4.22 6.84 10.21
N LYS A 43 5.45 6.40 9.90
CA LYS A 43 5.72 5.15 9.17
C LYS A 43 5.07 3.93 9.82
N ILE A 44 5.24 3.79 11.13
CA ILE A 44 4.72 2.64 11.89
C ILE A 44 3.20 2.62 11.85
N VAL A 45 2.54 3.77 12.04
CA VAL A 45 1.07 3.85 11.98
C VAL A 45 0.56 3.38 10.62
N TRP A 46 1.17 3.84 9.52
CA TRP A 46 0.75 3.44 8.18
C TRP A 46 0.99 1.96 7.89
N ILE A 47 2.14 1.40 8.28
CA ILE A 47 2.41 -0.04 8.12
C ILE A 47 1.38 -0.87 8.89
N VAL A 48 1.06 -0.49 10.14
CA VAL A 48 0.05 -1.19 10.94
C VAL A 48 -1.34 -1.09 10.33
N LEU A 49 -1.74 0.10 9.86
CA LEU A 49 -3.03 0.29 9.18
C LEU A 49 -3.12 -0.59 7.92
N ILE A 50 -2.08 -0.62 7.10
CA ILE A 50 -2.01 -1.49 5.92
C ILE A 50 -2.11 -2.96 6.33
N ALA A 51 -1.36 -3.39 7.33
CA ALA A 51 -1.35 -4.78 7.78
C ALA A 51 -2.73 -5.25 8.30
N VAL A 52 -3.46 -4.40 9.03
CA VAL A 52 -4.76 -4.75 9.64
C VAL A 52 -5.93 -4.61 8.66
N LEU A 53 -5.97 -3.52 7.87
CA LEU A 53 -7.09 -3.21 6.99
C LEU A 53 -6.91 -3.75 5.56
N GLY A 54 -5.76 -4.34 5.26
CA GLY A 54 -5.50 -4.99 3.98
C GLY A 54 -5.52 -4.03 2.79
N ALA A 55 -6.11 -4.50 1.68
CA ALA A 55 -6.16 -3.78 0.42
C ALA A 55 -6.82 -2.38 0.51
N VAL A 56 -7.73 -2.17 1.47
CA VAL A 56 -8.39 -0.86 1.69
C VAL A 56 -7.38 0.18 2.16
N ALA A 57 -6.60 -0.12 3.20
CA ALA A 57 -5.56 0.80 3.66
C ALA A 57 -4.41 0.91 2.65
N SER A 58 -4.09 -0.14 1.90
CA SER A 58 -3.14 -0.07 0.78
C SER A 58 -3.58 0.95 -0.27
N LEU A 59 -4.87 0.99 -0.60
CA LEU A 59 -5.40 1.97 -1.55
C LEU A 59 -5.26 3.40 -1.01
N VAL A 60 -5.64 3.62 0.25
CA VAL A 60 -5.48 4.93 0.92
C VAL A 60 -4.01 5.35 0.99
N TYR A 61 -3.11 4.42 1.30
CA TYR A 61 -1.67 4.65 1.31
C TYR A 61 -1.15 5.17 -0.03
N VAL A 62 -1.60 4.57 -1.14
CA VAL A 62 -1.16 4.93 -2.48
C VAL A 62 -1.63 6.31 -2.91
N ILE A 63 -2.85 6.70 -2.52
CA ILE A 63 -3.43 7.99 -2.94
C ILE A 63 -3.00 9.16 -2.05
N TRP A 64 -2.64 8.93 -0.78
CA TRP A 64 -2.40 10.01 0.18
C TRP A 64 -0.96 10.06 0.70
N PRO A 65 -0.48 9.16 1.57
CA PRO A 65 0.90 9.21 2.08
C PRO A 65 1.93 9.13 0.97
N ARG A 66 1.79 8.18 0.05
CA ARG A 66 2.84 7.85 -0.92
C ARG A 66 3.25 9.02 -1.82
N PRO A 67 2.34 9.85 -2.37
CA PRO A 67 2.71 11.07 -3.09
C PRO A 67 3.41 12.13 -2.21
N ALA A 68 3.05 12.24 -0.93
CA ALA A 68 3.72 13.15 0.00
C ALA A 68 5.14 12.66 0.31
N LEU A 69 5.31 11.37 0.58
CA LEU A 69 6.60 10.73 0.85
C LEU A 69 7.57 10.86 -0.33
N ARG A 70 7.08 10.67 -1.56
CA ARG A 70 7.89 10.86 -2.78
C ARG A 70 8.37 12.28 -2.96
N ARG A 71 7.55 13.28 -2.61
CA ARG A 71 7.94 14.69 -2.64
C ARG A 71 8.96 15.00 -1.56
N ALA A 72 8.75 14.50 -0.35
CA ALA A 72 9.69 14.67 0.77
C ALA A 72 11.06 14.04 0.47
N ALA A 73 11.09 12.82 -0.09
CA ALA A 73 12.32 12.13 -0.45
C ALA A 73 13.11 12.77 -1.60
N ALA A 74 12.51 13.70 -2.36
CA ALA A 74 13.19 14.43 -3.42
C ALA A 74 13.88 15.71 -2.93
N VAL A 75 13.61 16.13 -1.69
CA VAL A 75 14.07 17.40 -1.10
C VAL A 75 15.14 17.19 -0.02
N GLY A 76 15.24 15.99 0.54
CA GLY A 76 16.31 15.57 1.46
C GLY A 76 17.40 14.79 0.76
#